data_AF-A0A3M8SSF4-F1
#
_entry.id   AF-A0A3M8SSF4-F1
#
_cell.length_a   1.000
_cell.length_b   1.000
_cell.length_c   1.000
_cell.angle_alpha   90.00
_cell.angle_beta   90.00
_cell.angle_gamma   90.00
#
_symmetry.space_group_name_H-M   'P 1'
#
loop_
_entity.id
_entity.type
_entity.pdbx_description
1 polymer ?
#
loop_
_entity_poly.entity_id
_entity_poly.type
_entity_poly.pdbx_seq_one_letter_code
_entity_poly.pdbx_strand_id
1 'polypeptide(L)'
;MKKNQQGFTLIELMIVVAIIAILAAIALPAYQDYVARSQATAGLADIRGGETAFEELINRGSTLASSAAAIGLQNATPRCSSIKTEGAAFSQDQNKTITCVLAGNPKVLAKTIILTRTTNGVWACSTGNGLADKYKPGNCT
;
A
#
# COMPACT_ATOMS: atom_id res chain seq x y z
N MET A 1 29.57 22.65 49.24
CA MET A 1 29.39 23.61 48.12
C MET A 1 28.14 23.22 47.35
N LYS A 2 27.07 24.03 47.39
CA LYS A 2 25.86 23.79 46.59
C LYS A 2 26.17 24.20 45.15
N LYS A 3 26.14 23.25 44.20
CA LYS A 3 26.15 23.58 42.77
C LYS A 3 24.86 24.33 42.45
N ASN A 4 24.95 25.60 42.06
CA ASN A 4 23.80 26.32 41.51
C ASN A 4 23.39 25.59 40.23
N GLN A 5 22.16 25.08 40.19
CA GLN A 5 21.58 24.55 38.95
C GLN A 5 21.44 25.71 37.97
N GLN A 6 22.21 25.65 36.88
CA GLN A 6 22.05 26.54 35.75
C GLN A 6 20.83 26.07 34.97
N GLY A 7 19.73 26.81 35.08
CA GLY A 7 18.52 26.58 34.29
C GLY A 7 18.70 27.07 32.85
N PHE A 8 17.89 26.54 31.95
CA PHE A 8 17.79 26.97 30.56
C PHE A 8 17.11 28.35 30.49
N THR A 9 17.61 29.27 29.66
CA THR A 9 16.98 30.58 29.49
C THR A 9 15.77 30.50 28.55
N LEU A 10 14.81 31.43 28.72
CA LEU A 10 13.65 31.53 27.82
C LEU A 10 14.07 31.82 26.37
N ILE A 11 15.14 32.61 26.18
CA ILE A 11 15.63 32.94 24.84
C ILE A 11 16.26 31.73 24.14
N GLU A 12 17.02 30.89 24.87
CA GLU A 12 17.54 29.64 24.32
C GLU A 12 16.40 28.70 23.92
N LEU A 13 15.35 28.61 24.74
CA LEU A 13 14.20 27.76 24.44
C LEU A 13 13.45 28.26 23.19
N MET A 14 13.26 29.57 23.05
CA MET A 14 12.62 30.16 21.86
C MET A 14 13.41 29.87 20.58
N ILE A 15 14.74 29.98 20.61
CA ILE A 15 15.59 29.68 19.44
C ILE A 15 15.49 28.19 19.08
N VAL A 16 15.54 27.30 20.07
CA VAL A 16 15.42 25.85 19.83
C VAL A 16 14.07 25.51 19.18
N VAL A 17 12.97 26.08 19.67
CA VAL A 17 11.64 25.86 19.08
C VAL A 17 11.57 26.38 17.65
N ALA A 18 12.17 27.54 17.37
CA ALA A 18 12.21 28.10 16.01
C ALA A 18 12.95 27.19 15.03
N ILE A 19 14.10 26.64 15.43
CA ILE A 19 14.87 25.70 14.59
C ILE A 19 14.07 24.41 14.36
N ILE A 20 13.46 23.85 15.41
CA ILE A 20 12.63 22.63 15.30
C ILE A 20 11.44 22.88 14.35
N ALA A 21 10.80 24.04 14.41
CA ALA A 21 9.69 24.38 13.54
C ALA A 21 10.10 24.39 12.05
N ILE A 22 11.26 24.96 11.72
CA ILE A 22 11.80 24.98 10.35
C ILE A 22 12.11 23.57 9.87
N LEU A 23 12.76 22.75 10.70
CA LEU A 23 13.08 21.37 10.36
C LEU A 23 11.81 20.53 10.18
N ALA A 24 10.83 20.69 11.05
CA ALA A 24 9.56 19.96 11.00
C ALA A 24 8.78 20.27 9.72
N ALA A 25 8.79 21.52 9.25
CA ALA A 25 8.13 21.93 8.02
C ALA A 25 8.64 21.16 6.77
N ILE A 26 9.92 20.77 6.76
CA ILE A 26 10.53 20.00 5.66
C ILE A 26 10.43 18.50 5.92
N ALA A 27 10.68 18.07 7.17
CA ALA A 27 10.74 16.66 7.54
C ALA A 27 9.37 15.97 7.53
N LEU A 28 8.31 16.66 7.98
CA LEU A 28 6.98 16.05 8.08
C LEU A 28 6.39 15.66 6.71
N PRO A 29 6.38 16.54 5.68
CA PRO A 29 5.90 16.15 4.36
C PRO A 29 6.70 15.00 3.74
N ALA A 30 8.03 15.00 3.92
CA ALA A 30 8.92 13.95 3.43
C ALA A 30 8.66 12.61 4.13
N TYR A 31 8.49 12.62 5.46
CA TYR A 31 8.13 11.43 6.23
C TYR A 31 6.77 10.87 5.80
N GLN A 32 5.77 11.74 5.58
CA GLN A 32 4.47 11.31 5.08
C GLN A 32 4.57 10.66 3.68
N ASP A 33 5.44 11.17 2.81
CA ASP A 33 5.70 10.58 1.49
C ASP A 33 6.37 9.21 1.59
N TYR A 34 7.32 9.05 2.51
CA TYR A 34 7.96 7.77 2.78
C TYR A 34 6.95 6.74 3.29
N VAL A 35 6.13 7.11 4.29
CA VAL A 35 5.10 6.22 4.83
C VAL A 35 4.07 5.85 3.76
N ALA A 36 3.66 6.79 2.91
CA ALA A 36 2.75 6.53 1.80
C ALA A 36 3.29 5.47 0.83
N ARG A 37 4.56 5.58 0.41
CA ARG A 37 5.21 4.59 -0.47
C ARG A 37 5.37 3.23 0.21
N SER A 38 5.75 3.23 1.49
CA SER A 38 5.88 1.99 2.28
C SER A 38 4.54 1.26 2.39
N GLN A 39 3.44 1.98 2.62
CA GLN A 39 2.10 1.39 2.70
C GLN A 39 1.61 0.86 1.36
N ALA A 40 1.89 1.55 0.25
CA ALA A 40 1.59 1.03 -1.09
C ALA A 40 2.36 -0.28 -1.35
N THR A 41 3.63 -0.35 -0.96
CA THR A 41 4.47 -1.55 -1.10
C THR A 41 3.95 -2.70 -0.24
N ALA A 42 3.53 -2.41 0.99
CA ALA A 42 2.92 -3.40 1.87
C ALA A 42 1.56 -3.89 1.33
N GLY A 43 0.72 -3.00 0.79
CA GLY A 43 -0.54 -3.39 0.14
C GLY A 43 -0.34 -4.30 -1.06
N LEU A 44 0.71 -4.08 -1.87
CA LEU A 44 1.10 -5.02 -2.93
C LEU A 44 1.52 -6.39 -2.35
N ALA A 45 2.29 -6.40 -1.25
CA ALA A 45 2.70 -7.65 -0.61
C ALA A 45 1.50 -8.44 -0.05
N ASP A 46 0.51 -7.75 0.51
CA ASP A 46 -0.72 -8.37 1.06
C ASP A 46 -1.49 -9.16 0.00
N ILE A 47 -1.53 -8.70 -1.25
CA ILE A 47 -2.25 -9.38 -2.34
C ILE A 47 -1.40 -10.41 -3.10
N ARG A 48 -0.07 -10.24 -3.16
CA ARG A 48 0.82 -11.19 -3.84
C ARG A 48 0.76 -12.60 -3.27
N GLY A 49 0.49 -12.74 -1.97
CA GLY A 49 0.31 -14.05 -1.33
C GLY A 49 -0.82 -14.89 -1.93
N GLY A 50 -1.78 -14.26 -2.61
CA GLY A 50 -2.91 -14.95 -3.24
C GLY A 50 -2.66 -15.45 -4.66
N GLU A 51 -1.55 -15.10 -5.31
CA GLU A 51 -1.26 -15.47 -6.71
C GLU A 51 -1.25 -16.99 -6.89
N THR A 52 -0.57 -17.73 -6.01
CA THR A 52 -0.46 -19.21 -6.11
C THR A 52 -1.81 -19.90 -5.96
N ALA A 53 -2.63 -19.49 -4.98
CA ALA A 53 -3.97 -20.04 -4.80
C ALA A 53 -4.89 -19.69 -5.98
N PHE A 54 -4.73 -18.49 -6.55
CA PHE A 54 -5.44 -18.08 -7.75
C PHE A 54 -5.07 -18.96 -8.97
N GLU A 55 -3.77 -19.27 -9.16
CA GLU A 55 -3.32 -20.19 -10.20
C GLU A 55 -3.89 -21.60 -10.03
N GLU A 56 -3.90 -22.14 -8.81
CA GLU A 56 -4.46 -23.46 -8.53
C GLU A 56 -5.94 -23.53 -8.95
N LEU A 57 -6.72 -22.50 -8.59
CA LEU A 57 -8.15 -22.47 -8.88
C LEU A 57 -8.44 -22.38 -10.38
N ILE A 58 -7.62 -21.63 -11.12
CA ILE A 58 -7.68 -21.61 -12.59
C ILE A 58 -7.37 -22.99 -13.15
N ASN A 59 -6.29 -23.64 -12.70
CA ASN A 59 -5.90 -24.95 -13.21
C ASN A 59 -6.94 -26.04 -12.90
N ARG A 60 -7.71 -25.87 -11.82
CA ARG A 60 -8.83 -26.76 -11.45
C ARG A 60 -10.10 -26.51 -12.26
N GLY A 61 -10.15 -25.50 -13.11
CA GLY A 61 -11.37 -25.13 -13.83
C GLY A 61 -12.46 -24.53 -12.93
N SER A 62 -12.10 -24.08 -11.72
CA SER A 62 -13.05 -23.58 -10.73
C SER A 62 -13.44 -22.13 -11.01
N THR A 63 -14.70 -21.79 -10.78
CA THR A 63 -15.15 -20.39 -10.79
C THR A 63 -14.83 -19.72 -9.45
N LEU A 64 -13.80 -18.89 -9.38
CA LEU A 64 -13.58 -18.05 -8.19
C LEU A 64 -14.76 -17.08 -7.98
N ALA A 65 -15.28 -17.04 -6.75
CA ALA A 65 -16.09 -15.91 -6.33
C ALA A 65 -15.23 -14.64 -6.30
N SER A 66 -15.85 -13.47 -6.47
CA SER A 66 -15.20 -12.16 -6.37
C SER A 66 -14.85 -11.79 -4.92
N SER A 67 -14.07 -12.64 -4.27
CA SER A 67 -13.73 -12.59 -2.85
C SER A 67 -12.27 -12.97 -2.62
N ALA A 68 -11.61 -12.24 -1.71
CA ALA A 68 -10.27 -12.56 -1.24
C ALA A 68 -10.18 -13.94 -0.58
N ALA A 69 -11.23 -14.36 0.13
CA ALA A 69 -11.28 -15.65 0.81
C ALA A 69 -11.15 -16.84 -0.16
N ALA A 70 -11.59 -16.69 -1.41
CA ALA A 70 -11.43 -17.72 -2.43
C ALA A 70 -9.96 -18.08 -2.69
N ILE A 71 -9.04 -17.12 -2.48
CA ILE A 71 -7.59 -17.31 -2.67
C ILE A 71 -6.83 -17.32 -1.33
N GLY A 72 -7.52 -17.59 -0.23
CA GLY A 72 -6.90 -17.67 1.10
C GLY A 72 -6.46 -16.32 1.68
N LEU A 73 -6.87 -15.20 1.09
CA LEU A 73 -6.58 -13.87 1.59
C LEU A 73 -7.72 -13.35 2.47
N GLN A 74 -7.36 -12.45 3.40
CA GLN A 74 -8.35 -11.69 4.16
C GLN A 74 -9.03 -10.65 3.25
N ASN A 75 -10.32 -10.39 3.47
CA ASN A 75 -11.03 -9.36 2.71
C ASN A 75 -10.50 -7.94 2.94
N ALA A 76 -9.82 -7.71 4.06
CA ALA A 76 -9.17 -6.46 4.38
C ALA A 76 -7.92 -6.70 5.24
N THR A 77 -6.97 -5.79 5.13
CA THR A 77 -5.76 -5.71 5.97
C THR A 77 -5.61 -4.26 6.44
N PRO A 78 -4.67 -3.96 7.35
CA PRO A 78 -4.38 -2.57 7.69
C PRO A 78 -3.95 -1.70 6.50
N ARG A 79 -3.51 -2.29 5.37
CA ARG A 79 -3.02 -1.60 4.17
C ARG A 79 -3.97 -1.70 2.99
N CYS A 80 -4.88 -2.67 2.98
CA CYS A 80 -5.93 -2.83 1.99
C CYS A 80 -7.30 -2.76 2.65
N SER A 81 -8.08 -1.70 2.42
CA SER A 81 -9.45 -1.58 2.93
C SER A 81 -10.39 -2.62 2.31
N SER A 82 -10.08 -3.06 1.09
CA SER A 82 -10.72 -4.21 0.48
C SER A 82 -9.78 -4.93 -0.46
N ILE A 83 -9.80 -6.26 -0.40
CA ILE A 83 -9.17 -7.16 -1.37
C ILE A 83 -10.28 -7.89 -2.11
N LYS A 84 -10.22 -7.85 -3.45
CA LYS A 84 -11.20 -8.50 -4.33
C LYS A 84 -10.49 -9.23 -5.45
N THR A 85 -11.13 -10.29 -5.93
CA THR A 85 -10.73 -11.02 -7.13
C THR A 85 -11.76 -10.80 -8.23
N GLU A 86 -11.33 -10.84 -9.49
CA GLU A 86 -12.21 -10.86 -10.66
C GLU A 86 -11.72 -11.88 -11.70
N GLY A 87 -12.60 -12.28 -12.62
CA GLY A 87 -12.21 -13.02 -13.85
C GLY A 87 -12.14 -14.54 -13.74
N ALA A 88 -13.05 -15.13 -12.99
CA ALA A 88 -12.79 -16.45 -12.46
C ALA A 88 -13.52 -17.62 -13.10
N ALA A 89 -14.50 -17.39 -13.96
CA ALA A 89 -14.96 -18.46 -14.83
C ALA A 89 -13.80 -18.89 -15.75
N PHE A 90 -13.77 -20.16 -16.16
CA PHE A 90 -12.89 -20.65 -17.23
C PHE A 90 -13.34 -20.07 -18.59
N SER A 91 -13.45 -18.75 -18.67
CA SER A 91 -13.58 -17.98 -19.90
C SER A 91 -12.18 -17.50 -20.28
N GLN A 92 -11.91 -17.44 -21.59
CA GLN A 92 -10.66 -16.86 -22.13
C GLN A 92 -10.57 -15.34 -21.93
N ASP A 93 -11.43 -14.74 -21.10
CA ASP A 93 -11.49 -13.30 -20.88
C ASP A 93 -10.38 -12.76 -19.98
N GLN A 94 -9.96 -11.54 -20.33
CA GLN A 94 -8.76 -10.82 -19.87
C GLN A 94 -8.87 -10.16 -18.47
N ASN A 95 -9.88 -10.50 -17.67
CA ASN A 95 -10.19 -9.78 -16.43
C ASN A 95 -9.81 -10.54 -15.14
N LYS A 96 -8.76 -11.37 -15.20
CA LYS A 96 -8.24 -12.11 -14.06
C LYS A 96 -7.42 -11.19 -13.16
N THR A 97 -8.05 -10.65 -12.11
CA THR A 97 -7.39 -9.66 -11.25
C THR A 97 -7.47 -10.01 -9.77
N ILE A 98 -6.46 -9.55 -9.03
CA ILE A 98 -6.48 -9.39 -7.58
C ILE A 98 -6.28 -7.90 -7.31
N THR A 99 -7.28 -7.25 -6.73
CA THR A 99 -7.28 -5.81 -6.49
C THR A 99 -7.24 -5.52 -5.00
N CYS A 100 -6.26 -4.73 -4.57
CA CYS A 100 -6.21 -4.08 -3.27
C CYS A 100 -6.64 -2.61 -3.42
N VAL A 101 -7.63 -2.20 -2.64
CA VAL A 101 -7.91 -0.78 -2.40
C VAL A 101 -7.09 -0.33 -1.19
N LEU A 102 -6.14 0.57 -1.38
CA LEU A 102 -5.21 1.01 -0.36
C LEU A 102 -5.90 1.76 0.78
N ALA A 103 -5.41 1.53 2.00
CA ALA A 103 -5.85 2.12 3.24
C ALA A 103 -4.67 2.74 4.02
N GLY A 104 -4.99 3.60 4.98
CA GLY A 104 -4.01 4.23 5.87
C GLY A 104 -3.71 5.68 5.49
N ASN A 105 -2.55 5.92 4.89
CA ASN A 105 -2.03 7.26 4.65
C ASN A 105 -2.91 8.02 3.66
N PRO A 106 -3.33 9.26 3.97
CA PRO A 106 -4.22 10.05 3.12
C PRO A 106 -3.75 10.21 1.67
N LYS A 107 -2.44 10.16 1.41
CA LYS A 107 -1.86 10.34 0.07
C LYS A 107 -2.07 9.13 -0.85
N VAL A 108 -2.37 7.95 -0.29
CA VAL A 108 -2.62 6.70 -1.04
C VAL A 108 -3.99 6.10 -0.74
N LEU A 109 -4.77 6.72 0.15
CA LEU A 109 -6.08 6.25 0.56
C LEU A 109 -7.03 6.10 -0.65
N ALA A 110 -7.73 4.97 -0.69
CA ALA A 110 -8.67 4.59 -1.75
C ALA A 110 -8.08 4.46 -3.17
N LYS A 111 -6.76 4.57 -3.31
CA LYS A 111 -6.05 4.24 -4.55
C LYS A 111 -5.97 2.72 -4.71
N THR A 112 -5.79 2.22 -5.93
CA THR A 112 -5.80 0.76 -6.16
C THR A 112 -4.46 0.25 -6.64
N ILE A 113 -4.14 -0.97 -6.20
CA ILE A 113 -3.10 -1.81 -6.76
C ILE A 113 -3.80 -3.04 -7.33
N ILE A 114 -3.53 -3.33 -8.59
CA ILE A 114 -4.20 -4.37 -9.35
C ILE A 114 -3.12 -5.32 -9.86
N LEU A 115 -3.19 -6.58 -9.45
CA LEU A 115 -2.44 -7.67 -10.04
C LEU A 115 -3.32 -8.29 -11.12
N THR A 116 -2.89 -8.22 -12.36
CA THR A 116 -3.59 -8.80 -13.52
C THR A 116 -2.82 -10.00 -14.02
N ARG A 117 -3.47 -11.15 -14.08
CA ARG A 117 -2.93 -12.34 -14.71
C ARG A 117 -3.16 -12.28 -16.22
N THR A 118 -2.08 -12.26 -16.98
CA THR A 118 -2.14 -12.31 -18.45
C THR A 118 -2.57 -13.70 -18.94
N THR A 119 -2.93 -13.79 -20.22
CA THR A 119 -3.26 -15.06 -20.89
C THR A 119 -2.13 -16.08 -20.80
N ASN A 120 -0.87 -15.60 -20.80
CA ASN A 120 0.34 -16.43 -20.67
C ASN A 120 0.64 -16.87 -19.23
N GLY A 121 -0.21 -16.51 -18.25
CA GLY A 121 0.01 -16.83 -16.84
C GLY A 121 1.05 -15.96 -16.13
N VAL A 122 1.50 -14.88 -16.78
CA VAL A 122 2.38 -13.88 -16.15
C VAL A 122 1.53 -12.87 -15.38
N TRP A 123 1.94 -12.56 -14.15
CA TRP A 123 1.34 -11.53 -13.33
C TRP A 123 1.94 -10.17 -13.63
N ALA A 124 1.11 -9.25 -14.14
CA ALA A 124 1.45 -7.86 -14.32
C ALA A 124 0.85 -7.06 -13.16
N CYS A 125 1.58 -6.05 -12.68
CA CYS A 125 1.07 -5.15 -11.66
C CYS A 125 0.77 -3.79 -12.27
N SER A 126 -0.43 -3.27 -12.02
CA SER A 126 -0.83 -1.91 -12.36
C SER A 126 -1.41 -1.20 -11.14
N THR A 127 -1.47 0.12 -11.24
CA THR A 127 -2.06 0.99 -10.22
C THR A 127 -3.23 1.77 -10.80
N GLY A 128 -4.23 2.05 -9.98
CA GLY A 128 -5.46 2.71 -10.42
C GLY A 128 -5.89 3.84 -9.50
N ASN A 129 -7.03 4.44 -9.84
CA ASN A 129 -7.65 5.57 -9.13
C ASN A 129 -6.73 6.80 -8.99
N GLY A 130 -5.76 6.99 -9.89
CA GLY A 130 -4.85 8.14 -9.89
C GLY A 130 -3.83 8.10 -8.75
N LEU A 131 -3.24 6.94 -8.47
CA LEU A 131 -2.07 6.85 -7.60
C LEU A 131 -0.89 7.59 -8.26
N ALA A 132 -0.30 8.56 -7.57
CA ALA A 132 0.83 9.31 -8.10
C ALA A 132 2.07 8.41 -8.30
N ASP A 133 2.83 8.64 -9.36
CA ASP A 133 3.98 7.81 -9.75
C ASP A 133 5.00 7.60 -8.62
N LYS A 134 5.24 8.64 -7.80
CA LYS A 134 6.17 8.57 -6.66
C LYS A 134 5.77 7.59 -5.54
N TYR A 135 4.53 7.10 -5.55
CA TYR A 135 4.00 6.13 -4.59
C TYR A 135 3.76 4.75 -5.20
N LYS A 136 4.00 4.57 -6.51
CA LYS A 136 3.84 3.26 -7.15
C LYS A 136 4.81 2.25 -6.52
N PRO A 137 4.33 1.07 -6.09
CA PRO A 137 5.17 0.07 -5.47
C PRO A 137 5.90 -0.79 -6.51
N GLY A 138 7.20 -1.02 -6.30
CA GLY A 138 7.99 -1.89 -7.18
C GLY A 138 7.92 -1.50 -8.66
N ASN A 139 7.70 -2.49 -9.52
CA ASN A 139 7.58 -2.31 -10.97
C ASN A 139 6.13 -2.20 -11.45
N CYS A 140 5.20 -1.78 -10.58
CA CYS A 140 3.81 -1.57 -10.98
C CYS A 140 3.67 -0.35 -11.88
N THR A 141 2.89 -0.49 -12.95
CA THR A 141 2.65 0.59 -13.94
C THR A 141 1.44 1.45 -13.62
#